data_AF-A0A9D7Q1K3-F1
#
_entry.id   AF-A0A9D7Q1K3-F1
#
_cell.length_a   1.000
_cell.length_b   1.000
_cell.length_c   1.000
_cell.angle_alpha   90.00
_cell.angle_beta   90.00
_cell.angle_gamma   90.00
#
_symmetry.space_group_name_H-M   'P 1'
#
loop_
_entity.id
_entity.type
_entity.pdbx_description
1 polymer ?
#
loop_
_entity_poly.entity_id
_entity_poly.type
_entity_poly.pdbx_seq_one_letter_code
_entity_poly.pdbx_strand_id
1 'polypeptide(L)'
;MVSDKILDRLNVENHNLIIDVMKENSEYIEEAVAYLVMCRQLERIGDHACNIAEEVFFISEGRAIKHNYSKIFPKENVVESTEKTED
;
A
#
# COMPACT_ATOMS: atom_id res chain seq x y z
N MET A 1 2.18 9.14 -1.25
CA MET A 1 0.83 9.03 -1.86
C MET A 1 0.73 8.00 -3.00
N VAL A 2 1.74 7.80 -3.86
CA VAL A 2 1.76 6.62 -4.76
C VAL A 2 1.67 5.31 -3.96
N SER A 3 2.26 5.29 -2.77
CA SER A 3 2.18 4.19 -1.80
C SER A 3 0.75 3.86 -1.35
N ASP A 4 -0.13 4.85 -1.25
CA ASP A 4 -1.52 4.72 -0.76
C ASP A 4 -2.36 3.93 -1.79
N LYS A 5 -2.37 4.40 -3.04
CA LYS A 5 -3.04 3.73 -4.16
C LYS A 5 -2.49 2.33 -4.44
N ILE A 6 -1.20 2.09 -4.19
CA ILE A 6 -0.60 0.77 -4.32
C ILE A 6 -1.10 -0.14 -3.19
N LEU A 7 -1.14 0.35 -1.95
CA LEU A 7 -1.66 -0.40 -0.81
C LEU A 7 -3.13 -0.77 -1.00
N ASP A 8 -3.96 0.19 -1.44
CA ASP A 8 -5.37 -0.04 -1.77
C ASP A 8 -5.53 -1.17 -2.79
N ARG A 9 -4.76 -1.09 -3.88
CA ARG A 9 -4.80 -2.10 -4.94
C ARG A 9 -4.39 -3.47 -4.42
N LEU A 10 -3.29 -3.55 -3.68
CA LEU A 10 -2.80 -4.79 -3.10
C LEU A 10 -3.79 -5.39 -2.10
N ASN A 11 -4.50 -4.56 -1.34
CA ASN A 11 -5.52 -5.03 -0.41
C ASN A 11 -6.69 -5.69 -1.15
N VAL A 12 -7.13 -5.10 -2.27
CA VAL A 12 -8.18 -5.70 -3.14
C VAL A 12 -7.70 -6.99 -3.80
N GLU A 13 -6.48 -6.99 -4.33
CA GLU A 13 -5.87 -8.18 -4.95
C GLU A 13 -5.73 -9.34 -3.95
N ASN A 14 -5.16 -9.06 -2.78
CA ASN A 14 -5.00 -10.05 -1.70
C ASN A 14 -6.35 -10.57 -1.20
N HIS A 15 -7.35 -9.70 -1.07
CA HIS A 15 -8.68 -10.12 -0.63
C HIS A 15 -9.30 -11.16 -1.58
N ASN A 16 -9.18 -10.95 -2.90
CA ASN A 16 -9.69 -11.88 -3.89
C ASN A 16 -8.90 -13.20 -3.87
N LEU A 17 -7.57 -13.13 -3.82
CA LEU A 17 -6.70 -14.30 -3.76
C LEU A 17 -7.04 -15.18 -2.54
N ILE A 18 -7.20 -14.56 -1.37
CA ILE A 18 -7.48 -15.28 -0.13
C ILE A 18 -8.87 -15.94 -0.18
N ILE A 19 -9.86 -15.28 -0.77
CA ILE A 19 -11.19 -15.89 -0.99
C ILE A 19 -11.09 -17.12 -1.90
N ASP A 20 -10.27 -17.07 -2.94
CA ASP A 20 -10.13 -18.19 -3.86
C ASP A 20 -9.42 -19.38 -3.19
N VAL A 21 -8.43 -19.12 -2.32
CA VAL A 21 -7.82 -20.16 -1.46
C VAL A 21 -8.87 -20.81 -0.54
N MET A 22 -9.75 -20.02 0.09
CA MET A 22 -10.82 -20.55 0.94
C MET A 22 -11.82 -21.42 0.15
N LYS A 23 -12.06 -21.11 -1.12
CA LYS A 23 -12.93 -21.91 -2.01
C LYS A 23 -12.26 -23.20 -2.47
N GLU A 24 -10.96 -23.18 -2.75
CA GLU A 24 -10.20 -24.36 -3.19
C GLU A 24 -10.03 -25.38 -2.06
N ASN A 25 -9.74 -24.93 -0.84
CA ASN A 25 -9.64 -25.82 0.31
C ASN A 25 -10.15 -25.15 1.59
N SER A 26 -11.23 -25.71 2.14
CA SER A 26 -11.86 -25.22 3.38
C SER A 26 -11.00 -25.41 4.64
N GLU A 27 -9.96 -26.25 4.58
CA GLU A 27 -9.03 -26.44 5.70
C GLU A 27 -8.28 -25.16 6.06
N TYR A 28 -8.05 -24.28 5.08
CA TYR A 28 -7.30 -23.03 5.27
C TYR A 28 -8.15 -21.83 5.69
N ILE A 29 -9.45 -22.01 6.00
CA ILE A 29 -10.35 -20.89 6.28
C ILE A 29 -9.87 -20.07 7.49
N GLU A 30 -9.40 -20.71 8.56
CA GLU A 30 -8.97 -20.00 9.77
C GLU A 30 -7.72 -19.13 9.49
N GLU A 31 -6.72 -19.69 8.83
CA GLU A 31 -5.50 -18.98 8.44
C GLU A 31 -5.80 -17.86 7.45
N ALA A 32 -6.65 -18.13 6.46
CA ALA A 32 -7.06 -17.17 5.45
C ALA A 32 -7.79 -15.97 6.08
N VAL A 33 -8.64 -16.18 7.09
CA VAL A 33 -9.26 -15.09 7.86
C VAL A 33 -8.19 -14.28 8.61
N ALA A 34 -7.21 -14.94 9.24
CA ALA A 34 -6.12 -14.24 9.92
C ALA A 34 -5.31 -13.36 8.95
N TYR A 35 -5.04 -13.86 7.74
CA TYR A 35 -4.39 -13.08 6.68
C TYR A 35 -5.19 -11.85 6.27
N LEU A 36 -6.51 -11.96 6.09
CA LEU A 36 -7.36 -10.80 5.77
C LEU A 36 -7.28 -9.72 6.85
N VAL A 37 -7.27 -10.13 8.12
CA VAL A 37 -7.12 -9.19 9.24
C VAL A 37 -5.74 -8.52 9.21
N MET A 38 -4.67 -9.26 8.96
CA MET A 38 -3.32 -8.70 8.84
C MET A 38 -3.21 -7.70 7.68
N CYS A 39 -3.72 -8.04 6.49
CA CYS A 39 -3.72 -7.14 5.33
C CYS A 39 -4.43 -5.81 5.65
N ARG A 40 -5.59 -5.88 6.33
CA ARG A 40 -6.31 -4.68 6.77
C ARG A 40 -5.52 -3.85 7.76
N GLN A 41 -4.80 -4.47 8.71
CA GLN A 41 -4.00 -3.70 9.66
C GLN A 41 -2.81 -3.02 9.01
N LEU A 42 -2.20 -3.63 7.99
CA LEU A 42 -1.14 -3.00 7.21
C LEU A 42 -1.64 -1.75 6.46
N GLU A 43 -2.86 -1.79 5.93
CA GLU A 43 -3.51 -0.61 5.33
C GLU A 43 -3.67 0.53 6.33
N ARG A 44 -4.20 0.25 7.52
CA ARG A 44 -4.34 1.27 8.58
C ARG A 44 -3.01 1.86 9.02
N ILE A 45 -1.95 1.04 9.08
CA ILE A 45 -0.60 1.51 9.39
C ILE A 45 -0.10 2.46 8.29
N GLY A 46 -0.32 2.11 7.02
CA GLY A 46 0.00 2.95 5.87
C GLY A 46 -0.71 4.30 5.93
N ASP A 47 -2.01 4.30 6.19
CA ASP A 47 -2.82 5.51 6.37
C ASP A 47 -2.30 6.41 7.50
N HIS A 48 -2.03 5.82 8.66
CA HIS A 48 -1.49 6.57 9.80
C HIS A 48 -0.12 7.16 9.49
N ALA A 49 0.76 6.41 8.84
CA ALA A 49 2.07 6.91 8.41
C ALA A 49 1.93 8.07 7.40
N CYS A 50 0.98 7.99 6.46
CA CYS A 50 0.71 9.07 5.51
C CYS A 50 0.20 10.33 6.23
N ASN A 51 -0.75 10.18 7.15
CA ASN A 51 -1.29 11.30 7.93
C ASN A 51 -0.19 12.01 8.75
N ILE A 52 0.69 11.24 9.43
CA ILE A 52 1.81 11.82 10.19
C ILE A 52 2.78 12.57 9.27
N ALA A 53 3.13 11.99 8.12
CA ALA A 53 4.02 12.64 7.16
C ALA A 53 3.43 13.96 6.62
N GLU A 54 2.12 14.00 6.38
CA GLU A 54 1.42 15.21 5.98
C GLU A 54 1.44 16.30 7.05
N GLU A 55 1.26 15.92 8.31
CA GLU A 55 1.30 16.85 9.46
C GLU A 55 2.70 17.41 9.68
N VAL A 56 3.74 16.56 9.63
CA VAL A 56 5.15 17.00 9.69
C VAL A 56 5.47 17.97 8.56
N PHE A 57 5.01 17.68 7.34
CA PHE A 57 5.19 18.57 6.18
C PHE A 57 4.51 19.92 6.42
N PHE A 58 3.27 19.92 6.92
CA PHE A 58 2.53 21.14 7.21
C PHE A 58 3.25 22.02 8.22
N ILE A 59 3.77 21.43 9.29
CA ILE A 59 4.54 22.13 10.33
C ILE A 59 5.83 22.74 9.74
N SER A 60 6.50 22.04 8.83
CA SER A 60 7.76 22.50 8.21
C SER A 60 7.54 23.62 7.19
N GLU A 61 6.53 23.49 6.33
CA GLU A 61 6.35 24.34 5.15
C GLU A 61 5.27 25.43 5.34
N GLY A 62 4.51 25.36 6.44
CA GLY A 62 3.40 26.28 6.74
C GLY A 62 2.23 26.17 5.75
N ARG A 63 2.19 25.14 4.92
CA ARG A 63 1.14 24.92 3.91
C ARG A 63 0.77 23.44 3.79
N ALA A 64 -0.50 23.19 3.49
CA ALA A 64 -1.01 21.83 3.33
C ALA A 64 -0.54 21.21 2.00
N ILE A 65 -0.13 19.94 2.04
CA ILE A 65 0.28 19.18 0.85
C ILE A 65 -0.89 18.52 0.11
N LYS A 66 -2.06 18.40 0.78
CA LYS A 66 -3.22 17.66 0.26
C LYS A 66 -3.64 18.17 -1.12
N HIS A 67 -3.77 17.26 -2.09
CA HIS A 67 -4.07 17.50 -3.52
C HIS A 67 -2.94 18.11 -4.38
N ASN A 68 -1.75 18.40 -3.84
CA ASN A 68 -0.60 18.92 -4.60
C ASN A 68 0.61 17.96 -4.64
N TYR A 69 0.44 16.71 -4.21
CA TYR A 69 1.53 15.73 -4.13
C TYR A 69 2.31 15.57 -5.46
N SER A 70 1.64 15.61 -6.60
CA SER A 70 2.29 15.49 -7.92
C SER A 70 3.14 16.70 -8.32
N LYS A 71 2.88 17.88 -7.74
CA LYS A 71 3.67 19.10 -7.95
C LYS A 71 4.88 19.18 -7.01
N ILE A 72 4.76 18.57 -5.83
CA ILE A 72 5.78 18.64 -4.76
C ILE A 72 6.73 17.43 -4.82
N PHE A 73 6.21 16.26 -5.16
CA PHE A 73 6.96 15.03 -5.39
C PHE A 73 6.77 14.59 -6.85
N PRO A 74 7.47 15.22 -7.81
CA PRO A 74 7.50 14.71 -9.17
C PRO A 74 8.01 13.27 -9.16
N LYS A 75 7.40 12.40 -9.96
CA LYS A 75 7.82 11.00 -10.11
C LYS A 75 9.14 10.94 -10.87
N GLU A 76 10.25 11.25 -10.23
CA GLU A 76 11.58 10.99 -10.77
C GLU A 76 12.35 10.05 -9.84
N ASN A 77 12.81 8.94 -10.43
CA ASN A 77 13.67 7.89 -9.90
C ASN A 77 13.04 6.85 -8.95
N VAL A 78 12.11 6.05 -9.48
CA VAL A 78 12.21 4.59 -9.23
C VAL A 78 13.14 4.09 -10.31
N VAL A 79 14.41 3.90 -9.96
CA VAL A 79 15.40 3.24 -10.83
C VAL A 79 14.83 1.87 -11.17
N GLU A 80 14.64 1.60 -12.46
CA GLU A 80 14.43 0.25 -12.99
C GLU A 80 15.58 -0.64 -12.50
N SER A 81 15.32 -1.47 -11.50
CA SER A 81 16.18 -2.58 -11.11
C SER A 81 15.47 -3.89 -11.43
N THR A 82 15.20 -4.10 -12.72
CA THR A 82 14.77 -5.33 -13.42
C THR A 82 15.04 -5.00 -14.89
N GLU A 83 15.90 -5.62 -15.69
CA GLU A 83 16.51 -6.94 -15.74
C GLU A 83 17.85 -6.82 -16.51
N LYS A 84 18.91 -7.46 -16.01
CA LYS A 84 20.02 -7.99 -16.84
C LYS A 84 20.56 -9.24 -16.19
N THR A 85 19.83 -10.33 -16.35
CA THR A 85 20.35 -11.69 -16.35
C THR A 85 19.64 -12.41 -17.50
N GLU A 86 20.41 -13.18 -18.28
CA GLU A 86 20.07 -13.88 -19.54
C GLU A 86 20.28 -12.96 -20.78
N ASP A 87 21.28 -13.10 -21.66
CA ASP A 87 22.24 -14.17 -22.00
C ASP A 87 23.66 -13.60 -22.26
#